data_AF-A0A524H9H4-F1
#
_entry.id   AF-A0A524H9H4-F1
#
_cell.length_a   1.000
_cell.length_b   1.000
_cell.length_c   1.000
_cell.angle_alpha   90.00
_cell.angle_beta   90.00
_cell.angle_gamma   90.00
#
_symmetry.space_group_name_H-M   'P 1'
#
loop_
_entity.id
_entity.type
_entity.pdbx_description
1 polymer ?
#
loop_
_entity_poly.entity_id
_entity_poly.type
_entity_poly.pdbx_seq_one_letter_code
_entity_poly.pdbx_strand_id
1 'polypeptide(L)'
;MDAQVATHEHAHPGPALYLRVAVILFVMTALEVLAFEVSHRAGWPLHGLVEPLLNPILIILSAAKFALVAMFYMHLKQDSKIFSGLFVFPLIIAAIVIV
;
A
#
# COMPACT_ATOMS: atom_id res chain seq x y z
N MET A 1 36.29 -9.15 -37.50
CA MET A 1 35.97 -7.91 -36.79
C MET A 1 34.46 -7.84 -36.63
N ASP A 2 34.00 -8.49 -35.56
CA ASP A 2 32.99 -8.02 -34.62
C ASP A 2 31.56 -7.79 -35.12
N ALA A 3 30.81 -8.89 -35.14
CA ALA A 3 29.36 -8.88 -35.02
C ALA A 3 28.98 -8.23 -33.68
N GLN A 4 28.58 -6.97 -33.75
CA GLN A 4 27.96 -6.25 -32.64
C GLN A 4 26.60 -6.89 -32.34
N VAL A 5 26.61 -7.89 -31.46
CA VAL A 5 25.41 -8.39 -30.79
C VAL A 5 24.92 -7.26 -29.91
N ALA A 6 23.98 -6.48 -30.43
CA ALA A 6 23.19 -5.54 -29.65
C ALA A 6 22.35 -6.37 -28.67
N THR A 7 22.90 -6.64 -27.50
CA THR A 7 22.16 -7.19 -26.37
C THR A 7 21.13 -6.12 -25.99
N HIS A 8 19.91 -6.28 -26.48
CA HIS A 8 18.75 -5.61 -25.92
C HIS A 8 18.64 -6.09 -24.46
N GLU A 9 19.25 -5.36 -23.54
CA GLU A 9 18.95 -5.46 -22.11
C GLU A 9 17.47 -5.13 -21.98
N HIS A 10 16.66 -6.16 -21.83
CA HIS A 10 15.29 -6.02 -21.35
C HIS A 10 15.39 -5.34 -19.99
N ALA A 11 15.10 -4.04 -19.96
CA ALA A 11 14.89 -3.26 -18.75
C ALA A 11 13.65 -3.80 -18.04
N HIS A 12 13.80 -4.94 -17.36
CA HIS A 12 12.82 -5.45 -16.43
C HIS A 12 12.63 -4.35 -15.37
N PRO A 13 11.40 -3.91 -15.07
CA PRO A 13 11.15 -2.84 -14.10
C PRO A 13 11.87 -3.16 -12.80
N GLY A 14 12.92 -2.39 -12.53
CA GLY A 14 13.95 -2.81 -11.59
C GLY A 14 13.45 -2.89 -10.15
N PRO A 15 14.11 -3.72 -9.30
CA PRO A 15 13.81 -3.85 -7.87
C PRO A 15 13.75 -2.50 -7.12
N ALA A 16 14.37 -1.45 -7.67
CA ALA A 16 14.30 -0.08 -7.17
C ALA A 16 12.86 0.48 -7.05
N LEU A 17 11.91 0.10 -7.93
CA LEU A 17 10.52 0.55 -7.82
C LEU A 17 9.84 -0.05 -6.60
N TYR A 18 10.00 -1.36 -6.39
CA TYR A 18 9.44 -2.08 -5.23
C TYR A 18 10.04 -1.57 -3.94
N LEU A 19 11.35 -1.29 -3.91
CA LEU A 19 12.03 -0.76 -2.74
C LEU A 19 11.51 0.64 -2.38
N ARG A 20 11.26 1.50 -3.38
CA ARG A 20 10.63 2.81 -3.16
C ARG A 20 9.22 2.66 -2.58
N VAL A 21 8.44 1.73 -3.10
CA VAL A 21 7.11 1.41 -2.58
C VAL A 21 7.17 0.86 -1.15
N ALA A 22 8.14 0.00 -0.86
CA ALA A 22 8.38 -0.55 0.49
C ALA A 22 8.64 0.56 1.51
N VAL A 23 9.46 1.55 1.15
CA VAL A 23 9.75 2.70 2.02
C VAL A 23 8.49 3.52 2.28
N ILE A 24 7.65 3.75 1.26
CA ILE A 24 6.37 4.45 1.44
C ILE A 24 5.46 3.69 2.40
N LEU A 25 5.30 2.38 2.21
CA LEU A 25 4.51 1.53 3.10
C LEU A 25 5.06 1.52 4.53
N PHE A 26 6.38 1.47 4.68
CA PHE A 26 7.03 1.51 5.98
C PHE A 26 6.75 2.82 6.71
N VAL A 27 6.86 3.97 6.03
CA VAL A 27 6.53 5.28 6.59
C VAL A 27 5.05 5.36 6.97
N MET A 28 4.14 4.85 6.13
CA MET A 28 2.71 4.80 6.47
C MET A 28 2.43 3.96 7.72
N THR A 29 3.09 2.81 7.86
CA THR A 29 2.95 1.95 9.05
C THR A 29 3.53 2.62 10.29
N ALA A 30 4.69 3.29 10.17
CA ALA A 30 5.26 4.05 11.28
C ALA A 30 4.29 5.16 11.74
N LEU A 31 3.69 5.88 10.80
CA LEU A 31 2.69 6.92 11.09
C LEU A 31 1.45 6.36 11.79
N GLU A 32 0.95 5.18 11.40
CA GLU A 32 -0.15 4.52 12.12
C GLU A 32 0.23 4.18 13.56
N VAL A 33 1.40 3.55 13.77
CA VAL A 33 1.86 3.18 15.10
C VAL A 33 2.03 4.44 15.97
N LEU A 34 2.62 5.50 15.41
CA LEU A 34 2.74 6.80 16.07
C LEU A 34 1.37 7.41 16.41
N ALA A 35 0.43 7.40 15.48
CA ALA A 35 -0.92 7.91 15.72
C ALA A 35 -1.66 7.11 16.80
N PHE A 36 -1.53 5.78 16.78
CA PHE A 36 -2.09 4.90 17.80
C PHE A 36 -1.46 5.17 19.17
N GLU A 37 -0.13 5.24 19.24
CA GLU A 37 0.62 5.51 20.46
C GLU A 37 0.29 6.89 21.08
N VAL A 38 0.17 7.93 20.25
CA VAL A 38 -0.19 9.28 20.70
C VAL A 38 -1.64 9.33 21.20
N SER A 39 -2.56 8.62 20.54
CA SER A 39 -3.95 8.56 20.98
C SER A 39 -4.14 7.67 22.21
N HIS A 40 -3.34 6.63 22.40
CA HIS A 40 -3.51 5.68 23.51
C HIS A 40 -2.76 6.09 24.79
N ARG A 41 -1.67 6.85 24.68
CA ARG A 41 -0.89 7.34 25.83
C ARG A 41 -1.58 8.55 26.49
N ALA A 42 -2.29 8.29 27.58
CA ALA A 42 -2.89 9.32 28.42
C ALA A 42 -1.79 10.27 28.98
N GLY A 43 -1.72 11.48 28.44
CA GLY A 43 -0.71 12.49 28.79
C GLY A 43 -0.19 13.33 27.63
N TRP A 44 -0.51 12.98 26.38
CA TRP A 44 -0.12 13.78 25.22
C TRP A 44 -1.07 14.98 25.01
N PRO A 45 -0.55 16.20 24.75
CA PRO A 45 -1.38 17.42 24.63
C PRO A 45 -2.40 17.42 23.49
N LEU A 46 -2.27 16.51 22.52
CA LEU A 46 -3.14 16.40 21.35
C LEU A 46 -4.19 15.29 21.47
N HIS A 47 -4.18 14.48 22.55
CA HIS A 47 -5.03 13.29 22.72
C HIS A 47 -6.51 13.55 22.41
N GLY A 48 -7.11 14.59 22.99
CA GLY A 48 -8.54 14.89 22.81
C GLY A 48 -8.95 15.29 21.38
N LEU A 49 -8.01 15.68 20.51
CA LEU A 49 -8.28 15.96 19.10
C LEU A 49 -8.12 14.72 18.21
N VAL A 50 -7.16 13.86 18.54
CA VAL A 50 -6.81 12.69 17.72
C VAL A 50 -7.63 11.45 18.06
N GLU A 51 -8.11 11.31 19.30
CA GLU A 51 -8.90 10.15 19.75
C GLU A 51 -10.15 9.88 18.88
N PRO A 52 -11.05 10.85 18.62
CA PRO A 52 -12.23 10.60 17.78
C PRO A 52 -11.89 10.38 16.30
N LEU A 53 -10.75 10.91 15.84
CA LEU A 53 -10.30 10.79 14.46
C LEU A 53 -9.39 9.57 14.23
N LEU A 54 -8.93 8.90 15.29
CA LEU A 54 -8.00 7.78 15.20
C LEU A 54 -8.60 6.67 14.32
N ASN A 55 -9.83 6.25 14.62
CA ASN A 55 -10.48 5.14 13.93
C ASN A 55 -10.61 5.39 12.41
N PRO A 56 -11.16 6.53 11.93
CA PRO A 56 -11.22 6.79 10.50
C PRO A 56 -9.83 6.96 9.86
N ILE A 57 -8.85 7.56 10.56
CA ILE A 57 -7.48 7.70 10.04
C ILE A 57 -6.82 6.34 9.82
N LEU A 58 -6.94 5.42 10.79
CA LEU A 58 -6.38 4.08 10.69
C LEU A 58 -7.04 3.28 9.55
N ILE A 59 -8.36 3.39 9.39
CA ILE A 59 -9.07 2.75 8.27
C ILE A 59 -8.56 3.26 6.93
N ILE A 60 -8.41 4.58 6.77
CA ILE A 60 -7.92 5.19 5.52
C ILE A 60 -6.48 4.78 5.24
N LEU A 61 -5.60 4.83 6.24
CA LEU A 61 -4.19 4.42 6.09
C LEU A 61 -4.07 2.93 5.74
N SER A 62 -4.86 2.07 6.38
CA SER A 62 -4.90 0.63 6.10
C SER A 62 -5.45 0.33 4.70
N ALA A 63 -6.54 0.97 4.29
CA ALA A 63 -7.09 0.84 2.94
C ALA A 63 -6.09 1.33 1.87
N ALA A 64 -5.42 2.45 2.12
CA ALA A 64 -4.41 2.98 1.21
C ALA A 64 -3.20 2.05 1.08
N LYS A 65 -2.67 1.51 2.18
CA LYS A 65 -1.59 0.50 2.13
C LYS A 65 -2.02 -0.74 1.35
N PHE A 66 -3.21 -1.26 1.60
CA PHE A 66 -3.75 -2.41 0.89
C PHE A 66 -3.82 -2.14 -0.61
N ALA A 67 -4.35 -0.98 -1.03
CA ALA A 67 -4.43 -0.60 -2.43
C ALA A 67 -3.03 -0.47 -3.07
N LEU A 68 -2.07 0.07 -2.34
CA LEU A 68 -0.70 0.25 -2.79
C LEU A 68 0.01 -1.10 -2.97
N VAL A 69 -0.18 -2.04 -2.03
CA VAL A 69 0.28 -3.44 -2.16
C VAL A 69 -0.40 -4.13 -3.33
N ALA A 70 -1.71 -4.01 -3.48
CA ALA A 70 -2.46 -4.63 -4.57
C ALA A 70 -1.99 -4.11 -5.94
N MET A 71 -1.80 -2.79 -6.07
CA MET A 71 -1.35 -2.18 -7.33
C MET A 71 0.09 -2.54 -7.70
N PHE A 72 1.03 -2.46 -6.75
CA PHE A 72 2.47 -2.56 -7.04
C PHE A 72 3.08 -3.93 -6.71
N TYR A 73 2.70 -4.58 -5.62
CA TYR A 73 3.25 -5.88 -5.22
C TYR A 73 2.47 -7.08 -5.77
N MET A 74 1.15 -6.97 -5.90
CA MET A 74 0.34 -7.98 -6.58
C MET A 74 0.27 -7.79 -8.10
N HIS A 75 1.05 -6.85 -8.63
CA HIS A 75 1.18 -6.54 -10.05
C HIS A 75 -0.10 -6.11 -10.78
N LEU A 76 -1.20 -5.80 -10.09
CA LEU A 76 -2.46 -5.40 -10.74
C LEU A 76 -2.33 -4.18 -11.67
N LYS A 77 -1.39 -3.27 -11.37
CA LYS A 77 -1.09 -2.11 -12.22
C LYS A 77 -0.29 -2.48 -13.48
N GLN A 78 0.47 -3.57 -13.43
CA GLN A 78 1.36 -4.03 -14.51
C GLN A 78 0.75 -5.18 -15.33
N ASP A 79 -0.28 -5.84 -14.80
CA ASP A 79 -0.95 -6.97 -15.41
C ASP A 79 -2.25 -6.56 -16.13
N SER A 80 -2.86 -7.52 -16.84
CA SER A 80 -4.11 -7.35 -17.57
C SER A 80 -5.30 -7.05 -16.63
N LYS A 81 -6.29 -6.29 -17.14
CA LYS A 81 -7.50 -5.90 -16.38
C LYS A 81 -8.31 -7.08 -15.83
N ILE A 82 -8.06 -8.30 -16.34
CA ILE A 82 -8.69 -9.54 -15.89
C ILE A 82 -8.27 -9.86 -14.45
N PHE A 83 -6.98 -9.74 -14.11
CA PHE A 83 -6.50 -9.99 -12.74
C PHE A 83 -7.01 -8.95 -11.76
N SER A 84 -7.11 -7.68 -12.19
CA SER A 84 -7.75 -6.63 -11.39
C SER A 84 -9.23 -6.95 -11.13
N GLY A 85 -9.96 -7.46 -12.13
CA GLY A 85 -11.34 -7.93 -11.96
C GLY A 85 -11.44 -9.10 -10.97
N LEU A 86 -10.56 -10.10 -11.09
CA LEU A 86 -10.52 -11.27 -10.19
C LEU A 86 -10.15 -10.91 -8.75
N PHE A 87 -9.43 -9.81 -8.52
CA PHE A 87 -9.10 -9.32 -7.18
C PHE A 87 -10.22 -8.46 -6.59
N VAL A 88 -10.79 -7.56 -7.39
CA VAL A 88 -11.83 -6.63 -6.92
C VAL A 88 -13.17 -7.34 -6.71
N PHE A 89 -13.50 -8.36 -7.50
CA PHE A 89 -14.74 -9.14 -7.35
C PHE A 89 -14.91 -9.76 -5.95
N PRO A 90 -13.98 -10.59 -5.43
CA PRO A 90 -14.09 -11.11 -4.07
C PRO A 90 -13.97 -10.02 -3.00
N LEU A 91 -13.26 -8.93 -3.27
CA LEU A 91 -13.18 -7.78 -2.36
C LEU A 91 -14.55 -7.10 -2.17
N ILE A 92 -15.32 -6.93 -3.26
CA ILE A 92 -16.69 -6.39 -3.20
C ILE A 92 -17.60 -7.36 -2.44
N ILE A 93 -17.53 -8.67 -2.72
CA ILE A 93 -18.32 -9.66 -2.00
C ILE A 93 -18.00 -9.62 -0.50
N ALA A 94 -16.72 -9.57 -0.13
CA ALA A 94 -16.32 -9.46 1.27
C ALA A 94 -16.87 -8.19 1.93
N ALA A 95 -16.82 -7.04 1.26
CA ALA A 95 -17.38 -5.80 1.78
C ALA A 95 -18.90 -5.88 1.99
N ILE A 96 -19.64 -6.55 1.10
CA ILE A 96 -21.09 -6.76 1.24
C ILE A 96 -21.42 -7.68 2.42
N VAL A 97 -20.61 -8.71 2.66
CA VAL A 97 -20.84 -9.68 3.75
C VAL A 97 -20.50 -9.10 5.14
N ILE A 98 -19.53 -8.18 5.20
CA ILE A 98 -19.08 -7.55 6.46
C ILE A 98 -20.09 -6.53 6.99
N VAL A 99 -20.82 -5.85 6.09
CA VAL A 99 -21.88 -4.88 6.43
C VAL A 99 -23.15 -5.60 6.86
#